data_AF-A0A431LYV1-F1
#
_entry.id   AF-A0A431LYV1-F1
#
_cell.length_a   1.000
_cell.length_b   1.000
_cell.length_c   1.000
_cell.angle_alpha   90.00
_cell.angle_beta   90.00
_cell.angle_gamma   90.00
#
_symmetry.space_group_name_H-M   'P 1'
#
loop_
_entity.id
_entity.type
_entity.pdbx_description
1 polymer ?
#
loop_
_entity_poly.entity_id
_entity_poly.type
_entity_poly.pdbx_seq_one_letter_code
_entity_poly.pdbx_strand_id
1 'polypeptide(L)'
;MPMKQGRKSGRREKIRLQTPDAPCVDPLFAQHAALAAREIMTGDGVARVIVNDSESPLAWLARRKGRDGRTMIGHNQFVAGEKLRADFTRANLTPRVTSSWSGTGRTNGSGVGAGEMTDLIVASRQRVRLAMEACGPEFSGVLMDVCCFLRGLEDVERERGWPPRSAKVVLQLALDRLARHYGLREPAKSAPIRTWLADDAAFTS
;
A
#
# COMPACT_ATOMS: atom_id res chain seq x y z
N MET A 1 21.94 21.02 76.18
CA MET A 1 22.49 20.06 75.20
C MET A 1 21.43 19.75 74.16
N PRO A 2 21.61 20.12 72.88
CA PRO A 2 20.59 19.98 71.83
C PRO A 2 20.70 18.65 71.08
N MET A 3 19.61 17.87 71.04
CA MET A 3 19.49 16.67 70.20
C MET A 3 19.08 17.04 68.77
N LYS A 4 19.93 16.66 67.81
CA LYS A 4 19.78 16.94 66.37
C LYS A 4 18.60 16.16 65.78
N GLN A 5 17.63 16.88 65.20
CA GLN A 5 16.61 16.31 64.32
C GLN A 5 17.23 15.96 62.96
N GLY A 6 17.25 14.67 62.62
CA GLY A 6 17.68 14.17 61.31
C GLY A 6 16.64 14.44 60.23
N ARG A 7 16.94 15.36 59.31
CA ARG A 7 16.19 15.53 58.05
C ARG A 7 16.51 14.37 57.10
N LYS A 8 15.57 13.43 56.93
CA LYS A 8 15.64 12.43 55.86
C LYS A 8 15.21 13.09 54.54
N SER A 9 16.19 13.34 53.67
CA SER A 9 15.99 13.82 52.30
C SER A 9 15.39 12.69 51.45
N GLY A 10 14.11 12.82 51.08
CA GLY A 10 13.41 11.91 50.19
C GLY A 10 13.91 12.06 48.75
N ARG A 11 14.68 11.08 48.28
CA ARG A 11 15.15 10.96 46.90
C ARG A 11 13.94 10.75 45.99
N ARG A 12 13.52 11.79 45.26
CA ARG A 12 12.52 11.70 44.18
C ARG A 12 13.10 10.86 43.04
N GLU A 13 12.70 9.59 42.99
CA GLU A 13 12.96 8.69 41.88
C GLU A 13 12.25 9.23 40.63
N LYS A 14 13.05 9.62 39.63
CA LYS A 14 12.52 9.99 38.32
C LYS A 14 12.08 8.69 37.65
N ILE A 15 10.77 8.44 37.63
CA ILE A 15 10.15 7.43 36.78
C ILE A 15 10.54 7.78 35.34
N ARG A 16 11.52 7.06 34.80
CA ARG A 16 11.88 7.08 33.40
C ARG A 16 10.68 6.47 32.67
N LEU A 17 9.85 7.32 32.07
CA LEU A 17 8.87 6.91 31.06
C LEU A 17 9.64 6.03 30.06
N GLN A 18 9.36 4.73 30.11
CA GLN A 18 9.86 3.77 29.14
C GLN A 18 9.29 4.19 27.78
N THR A 19 10.16 4.71 26.93
CA THR A 19 9.90 4.78 25.50
C THR A 19 9.59 3.35 25.05
N PRO A 20 8.46 3.07 24.38
CA PRO A 20 8.21 1.74 23.86
C PRO A 20 9.38 1.35 22.94
N ASP A 21 9.90 0.14 23.14
CA ASP A 21 11.08 -0.39 22.47
C ASP A 21 11.02 -0.09 20.98
N ALA A 22 12.04 0.60 20.47
CA ALA A 22 12.21 0.76 19.04
C ALA A 22 12.36 -0.65 18.46
N PRO A 23 11.53 -1.07 17.50
CA PRO A 23 11.63 -2.40 16.92
C PRO A 23 13.05 -2.60 16.37
N CYS A 24 13.80 -3.54 16.96
CA CYS A 24 15.14 -3.84 16.52
C CYS A 24 15.05 -4.63 15.22
N VAL A 25 15.48 -4.01 14.12
CA VAL A 25 15.57 -4.70 12.83
C VAL A 25 16.96 -5.29 12.71
N ASP A 26 17.04 -6.49 12.15
CA ASP A 26 18.31 -7.17 11.92
C ASP A 26 19.28 -6.27 11.11
N PRO A 27 20.53 -6.08 11.56
CA PRO A 27 21.51 -5.22 10.89
C PRO A 27 21.83 -5.62 9.45
N LEU A 28 21.75 -6.91 9.10
CA LEU A 28 21.97 -7.39 7.74
C LEU A 28 20.78 -7.05 6.84
N PHE A 29 19.56 -7.16 7.38
CA PHE A 29 18.34 -6.75 6.69
C PHE A 29 18.30 -5.23 6.47
N ALA A 30 18.71 -4.46 7.48
CA ALA A 30 18.78 -3.01 7.41
C ALA A 30 19.77 -2.47 6.36
N GLN A 31 20.76 -3.26 5.95
CA GLN A 31 21.70 -2.89 4.88
C GLN A 31 21.07 -2.93 3.48
N HIS A 32 20.06 -3.79 3.27
CA HIS A 32 19.42 -3.99 1.96
C HIS A 32 17.96 -3.50 1.90
N ALA A 33 17.38 -3.08 3.03
CA ALA A 33 16.01 -2.59 3.15
C ALA A 33 15.97 -1.06 3.33
N ALA A 34 15.05 -0.39 2.66
CA ALA A 34 14.76 1.03 2.87
C ALA A 34 13.76 1.19 4.02
N LEU A 35 14.20 0.92 5.26
CA LEU A 35 13.35 0.88 6.44
C LEU A 35 12.80 2.28 6.84
N ALA A 36 11.49 2.40 7.02
CA ALA A 36 10.81 3.59 7.50
C ALA A 36 9.80 3.24 8.60
N ALA A 37 9.82 4.00 9.70
CA ALA A 37 8.82 3.84 10.75
C ALA A 37 7.45 4.41 10.30
N ARG A 38 6.38 3.66 10.51
CA ARG A 38 4.98 4.05 10.28
C ARG A 38 4.14 3.75 11.49
N GLU A 39 3.14 4.58 11.71
CA GLU A 39 2.05 4.31 12.63
C GLU A 39 0.90 3.67 11.85
N ILE A 40 0.49 2.48 12.27
CA ILE A 40 -0.66 1.75 11.73
C ILE A 40 -1.71 1.60 12.81
N MET A 41 -2.99 1.78 12.46
CA MET A 41 -4.08 1.44 13.38
C MET A 41 -4.26 -0.08 13.39
N THR A 42 -4.10 -0.68 14.55
CA THR A 42 -4.29 -2.10 14.83
C THR A 42 -5.54 -2.26 15.72
N GLY A 43 -6.08 -3.48 15.88
CA GLY A 43 -7.21 -3.74 16.77
C GLY A 43 -6.99 -3.27 18.21
N ASP A 44 -5.73 -3.17 18.64
CA ASP A 44 -5.30 -2.75 19.99
C ASP A 44 -4.86 -1.27 20.06
N GLY A 45 -5.02 -0.49 18.99
CA GLY A 45 -4.64 0.93 18.92
C GLY A 45 -3.57 1.25 17.87
N VAL A 46 -2.99 2.45 17.95
CA VAL A 46 -1.95 2.90 17.00
C VAL A 46 -0.62 2.21 17.35
N ALA A 47 -0.16 1.33 16.46
CA ALA A 47 1.11 0.62 16.60
C ALA A 47 2.16 1.24 15.67
N ARG A 48 3.38 1.44 16.19
CA ARG A 48 4.52 1.89 15.39
C ARG A 48 5.27 0.68 14.83
N VAL A 49 5.24 0.51 13.52
CA VAL A 49 5.91 -0.57 12.78
C VAL A 49 7.00 -0.03 11.87
N ILE A 50 8.03 -0.84 11.61
CA ILE A 50 9.01 -0.55 10.57
C ILE A 50 8.56 -1.24 9.29
N VAL A 51 8.46 -0.45 8.22
CA VAL A 51 8.07 -0.89 6.89
C VAL A 51 9.25 -0.69 5.97
N ASN A 52 9.57 -1.69 5.15
CA ASN A 52 10.56 -1.50 4.12
C ASN A 52 9.92 -0.77 2.92
N ASP A 53 10.28 0.49 2.69
CA ASP A 53 9.79 1.30 1.58
C ASP A 53 10.20 0.71 0.21
N SER A 54 11.21 -0.17 0.13
CA SER A 54 11.53 -0.90 -1.11
C SER A 54 10.57 -2.06 -1.41
N GLU A 55 9.70 -2.45 -0.45
CA GLU A 55 8.66 -3.46 -0.68
C GLU A 55 7.48 -2.95 -1.51
N SER A 56 7.35 -1.64 -1.71
CA SER A 56 6.31 -1.07 -2.58
C SER A 56 6.85 0.14 -3.36
N PRO A 57 7.04 0.04 -4.69
CA PRO A 57 7.40 1.19 -5.52
C PRO A 57 6.35 2.31 -5.45
N LEU A 58 5.10 1.98 -5.10
CA LEU A 58 4.05 2.96 -4.85
C LEU A 58 4.33 3.79 -3.58
N ALA A 59 4.90 3.21 -2.53
CA ALA A 59 5.24 3.94 -1.31
C ALA A 59 6.28 5.04 -1.58
N TRP A 60 7.29 4.74 -2.39
CA TRP A 60 8.27 5.73 -2.83
C TRP A 60 7.62 6.83 -3.70
N LEU A 61 6.76 6.46 -4.65
CA LEU A 61 6.04 7.41 -5.50
C LEU A 61 5.08 8.32 -4.71
N ALA A 62 4.43 7.79 -3.66
CA ALA A 62 3.52 8.57 -2.83
C ALA A 62 4.25 9.63 -2.00
N ARG A 63 5.50 9.36 -1.60
CA ARG A 63 6.31 10.29 -0.81
C ARG A 63 7.07 11.29 -1.67
N ARG A 64 7.54 10.86 -2.86
CA ARG A 64 8.38 11.70 -3.72
C ARG A 64 7.57 12.85 -4.29
N LYS A 65 8.08 14.07 -4.10
CA LYS A 65 7.55 15.27 -4.74
C LYS A 65 8.15 15.42 -6.12
N GLY A 66 7.31 15.69 -7.11
CA GLY A 66 7.75 16.06 -8.45
C GLY A 66 8.33 17.48 -8.48
N ARG A 67 8.73 17.92 -9.67
CA ARG A 67 9.20 19.29 -9.93
C ARG A 67 8.19 20.35 -9.46
N ASP A 68 6.90 20.02 -9.52
CA ASP A 68 5.80 20.91 -9.16
C ASP A 68 5.44 20.86 -7.66
N GLY A 69 6.27 20.20 -6.83
CA GLY A 69 6.07 20.09 -5.38
C GLY A 69 4.94 19.14 -4.94
N ARG A 70 4.13 18.63 -5.87
CA ARG A 70 3.07 17.64 -5.63
C ARG A 70 3.62 16.21 -5.57
N THR A 71 2.97 15.35 -4.80
CA THR A 71 3.30 13.92 -4.76
C THR A 71 3.14 13.28 -6.14
N MET A 72 3.95 12.27 -6.45
CA MET A 72 3.88 11.63 -7.77
C MET A 72 2.62 10.77 -7.95
N ILE A 73 1.99 10.31 -6.87
CA ILE A 73 0.66 9.70 -6.87
C ILE A 73 -0.19 10.28 -5.73
N GLY A 74 -1.50 10.30 -5.90
CA GLY A 74 -2.46 10.74 -4.88
C GLY A 74 -2.68 9.68 -3.80
N HIS A 75 -3.29 10.08 -2.67
CA HIS A 75 -3.62 9.15 -1.58
C HIS A 75 -4.52 8.00 -2.03
N ASN A 76 -5.61 8.30 -2.74
CA ASN A 76 -6.58 7.28 -3.17
C ASN A 76 -5.98 6.34 -4.23
N GLN A 77 -5.07 6.85 -5.07
CA GLN A 77 -4.29 6.05 -6.02
C GLN A 77 -3.36 5.08 -5.29
N PHE A 78 -2.66 5.54 -4.25
CA PHE A 78 -1.80 4.72 -3.40
C PHE A 78 -2.61 3.60 -2.71
N VAL A 79 -3.73 3.95 -2.06
CA VAL A 79 -4.59 2.97 -1.38
C VAL A 79 -5.16 1.95 -2.38
N ALA A 80 -5.57 2.37 -3.56
CA ALA A 80 -6.06 1.48 -4.61
C ALA A 80 -4.99 0.47 -5.07
N GLY A 81 -3.76 0.95 -5.30
CA GLY A 81 -2.64 0.08 -5.70
C GLY A 81 -2.22 -0.90 -4.61
N GLU A 82 -2.15 -0.46 -3.36
CA GLU A 82 -1.84 -1.34 -2.22
C GLU A 82 -2.95 -2.38 -1.99
N LYS A 83 -4.21 -2.01 -2.17
CA LYS A 83 -5.34 -2.95 -2.09
C LYS A 83 -5.24 -4.03 -3.18
N LEU A 84 -4.95 -3.62 -4.41
CA LEU A 84 -4.71 -4.56 -5.52
C LEU A 84 -3.54 -5.51 -5.19
N ARG A 85 -2.42 -4.97 -4.70
CA ARG A 85 -1.27 -5.79 -4.26
C ARG A 85 -1.67 -6.79 -3.19
N ALA A 86 -2.38 -6.35 -2.16
CA ALA A 86 -2.83 -7.23 -1.09
C ALA A 86 -3.79 -8.33 -1.57
N ASP A 87 -4.70 -8.02 -2.50
CA ASP A 87 -5.57 -9.02 -3.12
C ASP A 87 -4.76 -9.99 -4.00
N PHE A 88 -3.78 -9.50 -4.77
CA PHE A 88 -2.90 -10.36 -5.59
C PHE A 88 -2.05 -11.30 -4.75
N THR A 89 -1.42 -10.80 -3.68
CA THR A 89 -0.64 -11.64 -2.76
C THR A 89 -1.52 -12.74 -2.18
N ARG A 90 -2.72 -12.40 -1.66
CA ARG A 90 -3.68 -13.39 -1.14
C ARG A 90 -4.15 -14.38 -2.20
N ALA A 91 -4.44 -13.91 -3.41
CA ALA A 91 -4.85 -14.74 -4.54
C ALA A 91 -3.79 -15.77 -4.96
N ASN A 92 -2.51 -15.47 -4.72
CA ASN A 92 -1.38 -16.32 -5.06
C ASN A 92 -0.94 -17.25 -3.91
N LEU A 93 -1.57 -17.19 -2.73
CA LEU A 93 -1.32 -18.09 -1.58
C LEU A 93 -1.90 -19.51 -1.78
N THR A 94 -1.94 -20.01 -3.02
CA THR A 94 -2.51 -21.32 -3.36
C THR A 94 -2.00 -22.40 -2.40
N PRO A 95 -2.88 -23.14 -1.70
CA PRO A 95 -2.46 -24.35 -1.01
C PRO A 95 -1.94 -25.28 -2.09
N ARG A 96 -0.67 -25.69 -2.05
CA ARG A 96 -0.16 -26.71 -2.96
C ARG A 96 -0.97 -27.99 -2.72
N VAL A 97 -2.00 -28.24 -3.53
CA VAL A 97 -2.75 -29.51 -3.56
C VAL A 97 -1.94 -30.54 -4.36
N THR A 98 -0.69 -30.72 -3.97
CA THR A 98 0.03 -31.97 -4.21
C THR A 98 0.05 -32.66 -2.86
N SER A 99 -0.84 -33.65 -2.73
CA SER A 99 -1.07 -34.49 -1.55
C SER A 99 0.21 -34.81 -0.78
N SER A 100 0.43 -34.17 0.37
CA SER A 100 1.39 -34.70 1.35
C SER A 100 0.69 -35.81 2.11
N TRP A 101 0.97 -37.06 1.75
CA TRP A 101 0.62 -38.24 2.55
C TRP A 101 1.48 -38.33 3.83
N SER A 102 1.59 -37.24 4.60
CA SER A 102 2.17 -37.27 5.94
C SER A 102 1.04 -37.18 6.95
N GLY A 103 0.78 -38.30 7.60
CA GLY A 103 -0.38 -38.55 8.44
C GLY A 103 -0.55 -37.60 9.63
N THR A 104 -1.82 -37.51 10.03
CA THR A 104 -2.31 -37.47 11.42
C THR A 104 -1.61 -36.52 12.39
N GLY A 105 -2.28 -35.41 12.68
CA GLY A 105 -2.02 -34.62 13.87
C GLY A 105 -3.02 -33.48 14.02
N ARG A 106 -4.19 -33.76 14.62
CA ARG A 106 -5.15 -32.72 15.03
C ARG A 106 -4.48 -31.82 16.07
N THR A 107 -4.09 -30.61 15.70
CA THR A 107 -3.81 -29.54 16.67
C THR A 107 -5.00 -28.58 16.67
N ASN A 108 -5.77 -28.67 17.75
CA ASN A 108 -6.88 -27.78 18.06
C ASN A 108 -6.28 -26.47 18.59
N GLY A 109 -6.13 -25.46 17.75
CA GLY A 109 -5.63 -24.15 18.14
C GLY A 109 -5.79 -23.11 17.05
N SER A 110 -6.88 -22.33 17.13
CA SER A 110 -7.01 -20.98 16.58
C SER A 110 -6.34 -20.73 15.22
N GLY A 111 -6.91 -21.30 14.16
CA GLY A 111 -6.47 -21.05 12.80
C GLY A 111 -7.67 -21.08 11.88
N VAL A 112 -7.83 -20.01 11.08
CA VAL A 112 -8.78 -19.91 9.96
C VAL A 112 -8.90 -21.28 9.28
N GLY A 113 -10.09 -21.84 9.24
CA GLY A 113 -10.29 -23.20 8.74
C GLY A 113 -9.78 -23.33 7.31
N ALA A 114 -9.34 -24.52 6.89
CA ALA A 114 -8.86 -24.73 5.51
C ALA A 114 -9.89 -24.32 4.44
N GLY A 115 -11.19 -24.42 4.76
CA GLY A 115 -12.29 -23.89 3.95
C GLY A 115 -12.29 -22.36 3.88
N GLU A 116 -12.26 -21.66 5.01
CA GLU A 116 -12.22 -20.19 5.06
C GLU A 116 -10.98 -19.62 4.35
N MET A 117 -9.83 -20.27 4.45
CA MET A 117 -8.62 -19.88 3.73
C MET A 117 -8.80 -20.02 2.22
N THR A 118 -9.45 -21.10 1.77
CA THR A 118 -9.74 -21.33 0.34
C THR A 118 -10.71 -20.26 -0.18
N ASP A 119 -11.76 -19.94 0.58
CA ASP A 119 -12.73 -18.91 0.23
C ASP A 119 -12.08 -17.52 0.13
N LEU A 120 -11.18 -17.19 1.06
CA LEU A 120 -10.41 -15.94 1.01
C LEU A 120 -9.53 -15.83 -0.24
N ILE A 121 -8.89 -16.94 -0.66
CA ILE A 121 -8.06 -16.99 -1.87
C ILE A 121 -8.94 -16.81 -3.11
N VAL A 122 -10.06 -17.53 -3.20
CA VAL A 122 -11.03 -17.45 -4.32
C VAL A 122 -11.59 -16.02 -4.43
N ALA A 123 -12.04 -15.44 -3.31
CA ALA A 123 -12.54 -14.07 -3.28
C ALA A 123 -11.47 -13.05 -3.70
N SER A 124 -10.21 -13.26 -3.30
CA SER A 124 -9.10 -12.38 -3.68
C SER A 124 -8.80 -12.47 -5.20
N ARG A 125 -8.81 -13.69 -5.78
CA ARG A 125 -8.69 -13.88 -7.24
C ARG A 125 -9.80 -13.17 -8.00
N GLN A 126 -11.04 -13.29 -7.52
CA GLN A 126 -12.17 -12.63 -8.14
C GLN A 126 -12.03 -11.10 -8.10
N ARG A 127 -11.61 -10.53 -6.96
CA ARG A 127 -11.35 -9.08 -6.85
C ARG A 127 -10.26 -8.59 -7.81
N VAL A 128 -9.14 -9.32 -7.91
CA VAL A 128 -8.09 -8.98 -8.90
C VAL A 128 -8.63 -9.03 -10.32
N ARG A 129 -9.37 -10.09 -10.68
CA ARG A 129 -9.96 -10.25 -12.02
C ARG A 129 -10.88 -9.09 -12.36
N LEU A 130 -11.81 -8.75 -11.46
CA LEU A 130 -12.76 -7.65 -11.64
C LEU A 130 -12.06 -6.29 -11.73
N ALA A 131 -10.99 -6.08 -10.95
CA ALA A 131 -10.20 -4.86 -11.02
C ALA A 131 -9.50 -4.71 -12.38
N MET A 132 -8.91 -5.79 -12.92
CA MET A 132 -8.27 -5.77 -14.24
C MET A 132 -9.30 -5.55 -15.36
N GLU A 133 -10.46 -6.22 -15.28
CA GLU A 133 -11.57 -6.03 -16.24
C GLU A 133 -12.08 -4.58 -16.22
N ALA A 134 -12.27 -4.00 -15.04
CA ALA A 134 -12.69 -2.61 -14.89
C ALA A 134 -11.65 -1.62 -15.42
N CYS A 135 -10.35 -1.91 -15.26
CA CYS A 135 -9.25 -1.10 -15.78
C CYS A 135 -9.04 -1.26 -17.30
N GLY A 136 -9.39 -2.41 -17.87
CA GLY A 136 -9.19 -2.73 -19.28
C GLY A 136 -7.76 -3.20 -19.60
N PRO A 137 -7.55 -3.77 -20.80
CA PRO A 137 -6.28 -4.36 -21.22
C PRO A 137 -5.14 -3.34 -21.25
N GLU A 138 -5.45 -2.09 -21.60
CA GLU A 138 -4.48 -0.99 -21.69
C GLU A 138 -3.72 -0.73 -20.38
N PHE A 139 -4.41 -0.86 -19.24
CA PHE A 139 -3.86 -0.53 -17.93
C PHE A 139 -3.53 -1.76 -17.07
N SER A 140 -4.13 -2.91 -17.37
CA SER A 140 -3.92 -4.14 -16.58
C SER A 140 -2.45 -4.52 -16.51
N GLY A 141 -1.73 -4.47 -17.63
CA GLY A 141 -0.32 -4.81 -17.68
C GLY A 141 0.55 -3.94 -16.76
N VAL A 142 0.44 -2.61 -16.86
CA VAL A 142 1.25 -1.68 -16.05
C VAL A 142 0.88 -1.75 -14.56
N LEU A 143 -0.39 -1.99 -14.22
CA LEU A 143 -0.81 -2.20 -12.84
C LEU A 143 -0.19 -3.46 -12.26
N MET A 144 -0.17 -4.57 -13.01
CA MET A 144 0.46 -5.81 -12.57
C MET A 144 1.98 -5.65 -12.41
N ASP A 145 2.65 -5.07 -13.41
CA ASP A 145 4.10 -4.82 -13.37
C ASP A 145 4.52 -4.02 -12.13
N VAL A 146 3.84 -2.92 -11.86
CA VAL A 146 4.27 -1.99 -10.80
C VAL A 146 3.69 -2.37 -9.44
N CYS A 147 2.40 -2.72 -9.35
CA CYS A 147 1.76 -2.96 -8.05
C CYS A 147 2.02 -4.38 -7.54
N CYS A 148 2.10 -5.37 -8.43
CA CYS A 148 2.20 -6.78 -8.05
C CYS A 148 3.62 -7.33 -8.20
N PHE A 149 4.30 -7.02 -9.30
CA PHE A 149 5.66 -7.46 -9.57
C PHE A 149 6.74 -6.48 -9.13
N LEU A 150 6.34 -5.32 -8.58
CA LEU A 150 7.22 -4.30 -8.00
C LEU A 150 8.31 -3.79 -8.96
N ARG A 151 8.04 -3.81 -10.27
CA ARG A 151 8.98 -3.34 -11.28
C ARG A 151 9.15 -1.84 -11.23
N GLY A 152 10.38 -1.38 -11.46
CA GLY A 152 10.69 0.03 -11.61
C GLY A 152 10.02 0.63 -12.85
N LEU A 153 9.67 1.91 -12.80
CA LEU A 153 9.03 2.58 -13.95
C LEU A 153 9.92 2.57 -15.19
N GLU A 154 11.24 2.70 -15.02
CA GLU A 154 12.21 2.71 -16.12
C GLU A 154 12.26 1.36 -16.85
N ASP A 155 12.11 0.24 -16.12
CA ASP A 155 12.06 -1.09 -16.70
C ASP A 155 10.76 -1.35 -17.45
N VAL A 156 9.65 -0.77 -16.96
CA VAL A 156 8.36 -0.81 -17.65
C VAL A 156 8.40 0.02 -18.92
N GLU A 157 9.02 1.20 -18.91
CA GLU A 157 9.19 2.05 -20.11
C GLU A 157 10.01 1.32 -21.18
N ARG A 158 11.14 0.73 -20.77
CA ARG A 158 12.05 0.02 -21.68
C ARG A 158 11.38 -1.18 -22.34
N GLU A 159 10.67 -2.00 -21.57
CA GLU A 159 10.03 -3.21 -22.12
C GLU A 159 8.84 -2.89 -23.02
N ARG A 160 8.11 -1.81 -22.74
CA ARG A 160 6.94 -1.39 -23.53
C ARG A 160 7.28 -0.46 -24.69
N GLY A 161 8.55 -0.06 -24.85
CA GLY A 161 8.97 0.89 -25.87
C GLY A 161 8.37 2.29 -25.68
N TRP A 162 8.05 2.67 -24.45
CA TRP A 162 7.47 3.98 -24.17
C TRP A 162 8.53 5.09 -24.19
N PRO A 163 8.17 6.32 -24.61
CA PRO A 163 9.06 7.46 -24.49
C PRO A 163 9.48 7.67 -23.03
N PRO A 164 10.70 8.19 -22.78
CA PRO A 164 11.22 8.34 -21.43
C PRO A 164 10.29 9.24 -20.58
N ARG A 165 10.10 8.86 -19.32
CA ARG A 165 9.25 9.55 -18.32
C ARG A 165 7.74 9.49 -18.58
N SER A 166 7.29 8.60 -19.47
CA SER A 166 5.85 8.40 -19.76
C SER A 166 5.16 7.47 -18.77
N ALA A 167 5.87 6.48 -18.20
CA ALA A 167 5.24 5.45 -17.36
C ALA A 167 4.55 6.03 -16.13
N LYS A 168 5.08 7.13 -15.58
CA LYS A 168 4.44 7.83 -14.47
C LYS A 168 3.01 8.25 -14.82
N VAL A 169 2.82 8.92 -15.96
CA VAL A 169 1.51 9.47 -16.35
C VAL A 169 0.53 8.33 -16.63
N VAL A 170 1.00 7.30 -17.33
CA VAL A 170 0.18 6.10 -17.61
C VAL A 170 -0.22 5.39 -16.32
N LEU A 171 0.71 5.22 -15.38
CA LEU A 171 0.43 4.64 -14.07
C LEU A 171 -0.57 5.48 -13.27
N GLN A 172 -0.47 6.81 -13.28
CA GLN A 172 -1.45 7.68 -12.62
C GLN A 172 -2.86 7.48 -13.19
N LEU A 173 -2.99 7.42 -14.52
CA LEU A 173 -4.27 7.19 -15.18
C LEU A 173 -4.85 5.80 -14.86
N ALA A 174 -3.98 4.78 -14.83
CA ALA A 174 -4.33 3.43 -14.45
C ALA A 174 -4.84 3.36 -12.98
N LEU A 175 -4.10 3.96 -12.05
CA LEU A 175 -4.47 4.02 -10.64
C LEU A 175 -5.74 4.85 -10.39
N ASP A 176 -5.98 5.88 -11.19
CA ASP A 176 -7.23 6.65 -11.16
C ASP A 176 -8.44 5.79 -11.54
N ARG A 177 -8.28 4.94 -12.57
CA ARG A 177 -9.33 4.01 -13.00
C ARG A 177 -9.55 2.92 -11.95
N LEU A 178 -8.47 2.41 -11.37
CA LEU A 178 -8.51 1.44 -10.28
C LEU A 178 -9.18 2.01 -9.02
N ALA A 179 -8.86 3.25 -8.65
CA ALA A 179 -9.48 3.93 -7.51
C ALA A 179 -10.99 4.12 -7.71
N ARG A 180 -11.45 4.40 -8.94
CA ARG A 180 -12.88 4.40 -9.27
C ARG A 180 -13.51 3.02 -9.07
N HIS A 181 -12.86 1.95 -9.52
CA HIS A 181 -13.36 0.58 -9.33
C HIS A 181 -13.52 0.23 -7.85
N TYR A 182 -12.57 0.64 -7.00
CA TYR A 182 -12.66 0.40 -5.56
C TYR A 182 -13.56 1.38 -4.79
N GLY A 183 -14.21 2.33 -5.48
CA GLY A 183 -15.04 3.35 -4.83
C GLY A 183 -14.24 4.35 -3.97
N LEU A 184 -12.94 4.47 -4.21
CA LEU A 184 -12.04 5.34 -3.45
C LEU A 184 -11.96 6.76 -4.01
N ARG A 185 -12.54 7.01 -5.18
CA ARG A 185 -12.53 8.35 -5.79
C ARG A 185 -13.89 9.01 -5.61
N GLU A 186 -13.91 10.19 -5.01
CA GLU A 186 -15.08 11.06 -5.08
C GLU A 186 -15.43 11.35 -6.55
N PRO A 187 -16.71 11.40 -6.93
CA PRO A 187 -17.09 11.74 -8.29
C PRO A 187 -16.44 13.08 -8.66
N ALA A 188 -15.56 13.05 -9.66
CA ALA A 188 -14.91 14.27 -10.13
C ALA A 188 -16.01 15.23 -10.57
N LYS A 189 -15.99 16.46 -10.05
CA LYS A 189 -16.87 17.53 -10.54
C LYS A 189 -16.61 17.67 -12.04
N SER A 190 -17.64 17.45 -12.86
CA SER A 190 -17.53 17.60 -14.31
C SER A 190 -17.04 19.02 -14.60
N ALA A 191 -15.89 19.15 -15.25
CA ALA A 191 -15.43 20.45 -15.72
C ALA A 191 -16.30 20.85 -16.91
N PRO A 192 -16.74 22.12 -17.01
CA PRO A 192 -17.48 22.57 -18.18
C PRO A 192 -16.63 22.36 -19.44
N ILE A 193 -17.26 21.82 -20.48
CA ILE A 193 -16.63 21.64 -21.78
C ILE A 193 -16.26 23.04 -22.29
N ARG A 194 -14.96 23.28 -22.52
CA ARG A 194 -14.53 24.49 -23.20
C ARG A 194 -14.82 24.31 -24.68
N THR A 195 -15.73 25.13 -25.20
CA THR A 195 -15.99 25.21 -26.63
C THR A 195 -15.00 26.16 -27.29
N TRP A 196 -14.62 25.87 -28.54
CA TRP A 196 -13.84 26.78 -29.38
C TRP A 196 -14.72 27.85 -30.04
N LEU A 197 -16.04 27.75 -29.86
CA LEU A 197 -17.00 28.79 -30.27
C LEU A 197 -16.76 30.06 -29.45
N ALA A 198 -16.81 31.21 -30.11
CA ALA A 198 -16.97 32.49 -29.41
C ALA A 198 -18.27 32.46 -28.59
N ASP A 199 -18.32 33.15 -27.46
CA ASP A 199 -19.46 33.12 -26.51
C ASP A 199 -20.81 33.48 -27.17
N ASP A 200 -20.77 34.14 -28.32
CA ASP A 200 -21.89 34.66 -29.12
C ASP A 200 -22.19 33.85 -30.39
N ALA A 201 -21.44 32.78 -30.69
CA ALA A 201 -21.65 31.99 -31.90
C ALA A 201 -22.82 31.02 -31.73
N ALA A 202 -24.00 31.38 -32.24
CA ALA A 202 -25.17 30.51 -32.35
C ALA A 202 -25.16 29.70 -33.66
N PHE A 203 -25.37 28.39 -33.57
CA PHE A 203 -25.60 27.54 -34.73
C PHE A 203 -27.01 27.82 -35.29
N THR A 204 -27.09 28.60 -36.36
CA THR A 204 -28.31 28.68 -37.17
C THR A 204 -28.45 27.39 -37.97
N SER A 205 -29.52 26.63 -37.70
CA SER A 205 -29.93 25.45 -38.49
C SER A 205 -30.76 25.85 -39.69
#